data_AF-A0A2S9GRT2-F1
#
_entry.id   AF-A0A2S9GRT2-F1
#
_cell.length_a   1.000
_cell.length_b   1.000
_cell.length_c   1.000
_cell.angle_alpha   90.00
_cell.angle_beta   90.00
_cell.angle_gamma   90.00
#
_symmetry.space_group_name_H-M   'P 1'
#
loop_
_entity.id
_entity.type
_entity.pdbx_description
1 polymer ?
#
loop_
_entity_poly.entity_id
_entity_poly.type
_entity_poly.pdbx_seq_one_letter_code
_entity_poly.pdbx_strand_id
1 'polypeptide(L)' 'RSYKLRGAYNLLMQLSADEKAAGVVCSSAGNHAQGFALACRSMGIHGRVYVPAKTPKQKRNRIRYHGG' A
#
# COMPACT_ATOMS: atom_id res chain seq x y z
N ARG A 1 6.24 -11.54 10.04
CA ARG A 1 6.48 -10.44 9.07
C ARG A 1 6.15 -10.95 7.67
N SER A 2 5.32 -10.25 6.89
CA SER A 2 4.93 -10.71 5.54
C SER A 2 5.94 -10.30 4.48
N TYR A 3 6.20 -11.18 3.50
CA TYR A 3 7.10 -10.91 2.37
C TYR A 3 6.54 -9.91 1.35
N LYS A 4 5.24 -9.59 1.42
CA LYS A 4 4.55 -8.74 0.43
C LYS A 4 5.09 -7.31 0.34
N LEU A 5 5.75 -6.81 1.39
CA LEU A 5 6.47 -5.54 1.35
C LEU A 5 7.56 -5.53 0.27
N ARG A 6 8.33 -6.63 0.13
CA ARG A 6 9.47 -6.70 -0.80
C ARG A 6 9.02 -6.46 -2.24
N GLY A 7 7.96 -7.16 -2.67
CA GLY A 7 7.43 -7.01 -4.02
C GLY A 7 6.80 -5.64 -4.27
N ALA A 8 6.03 -5.13 -3.30
CA ALA A 8 5.45 -3.79 -3.42
C ALA A 8 6.53 -2.71 -3.53
N TYR A 9 7.57 -2.79 -2.70
CA TYR A 9 8.67 -1.84 -2.71
C TYR A 9 9.46 -1.89 -4.01
N ASN A 10 9.78 -3.10 -4.49
CA ASN A 10 10.50 -3.30 -5.74
C ASN A 10 9.76 -2.69 -6.94
N LEU A 11 8.45 -2.93 -7.06
CA LEU A 11 7.65 -2.35 -8.14
C LEU A 11 7.64 -0.81 -8.06
N LEU A 12 7.38 -0.25 -6.88
CA LEU A 12 7.32 1.20 -6.69
C LEU A 12 8.67 1.89 -6.97
N MET A 13 9.80 1.24 -6.70
CA MET A 13 11.11 1.77 -7.08
C MET A 13 11.29 1.90 -8.59
N GLN A 14 10.74 0.95 -9.36
CA GLN A 14 10.87 0.89 -10.81
C GLN A 14 9.97 1.88 -11.55
N LEU A 15 9.00 2.50 -10.87
CA LEU A 15 8.15 3.53 -11.46
C LEU A 15 8.94 4.80 -11.79
N SER A 16 8.56 5.41 -12.92
CA SER A 16 9.01 6.74 -13.32
C SER A 16 8.56 7.82 -12.32
N ALA A 17 9.16 9.01 -12.42
CA ALA A 17 8.74 10.15 -11.60
C ALA A 17 7.28 10.54 -11.87
N ASP A 18 6.85 10.49 -13.13
CA ASP A 18 5.48 10.84 -13.53
C ASP A 18 4.45 9.85 -12.98
N GLU A 19 4.74 8.55 -13.02
CA GLU A 19 3.88 7.51 -12.41
C GLU A 19 3.81 7.66 -10.89
N LYS A 20 4.93 7.98 -10.24
CA LYS A 20 4.95 8.26 -8.80
C LYS A 20 4.13 9.51 -8.45
N ALA A 21 4.19 10.54 -9.27
CA ALA A 21 3.43 11.79 -9.10
C ALA A 21 1.93 11.59 -9.32
N ALA A 22 1.53 10.77 -10.29
CA ALA A 22 0.13 10.37 -10.50
C ALA A 22 -0.45 9.60 -9.31
N GLY A 23 0.42 8.93 -8.55
CA GLY A 23 0.07 8.13 -7.39
C GLY A 23 -0.30 6.70 -7.76
N VAL A 24 -0.36 5.84 -6.73
CA VAL A 24 -0.53 4.40 -6.91
C VAL A 24 -1.73 3.89 -6.14
N VAL A 25 -2.35 2.82 -6.65
CA VAL A 25 -3.52 2.21 -6.00
C VAL A 25 -3.36 0.71 -5.89
N CYS A 26 -3.94 0.11 -4.85
CA CYS A 26 -4.12 -1.34 -4.79
C CYS A 26 -5.49 -1.71 -4.21
N SER A 27 -5.96 -2.92 -4.52
CA SER A 27 -7.18 -3.48 -3.94
C SER A 27 -6.81 -4.72 -3.13
N SER A 28 -6.78 -4.59 -1.80
CA SER A 28 -6.48 -5.68 -0.88
C SER A 28 -6.88 -5.33 0.55
N ALA A 29 -7.40 -6.29 1.30
CA ALA A 29 -7.74 -6.12 2.72
C ALA A 29 -6.76 -6.85 3.67
N GLY A 30 -5.58 -7.23 3.19
CA GLY A 30 -4.66 -8.13 3.89
C GLY A 30 -3.19 -7.70 3.89
N ASN A 31 -2.29 -8.69 3.87
CA ASN A 31 -0.84 -8.47 3.95
C ASN A 31 -0.28 -7.62 2.79
N HIS A 32 -0.87 -7.72 1.60
CA HIS A 32 -0.46 -6.91 0.46
C HIS A 32 -0.76 -5.43 0.70
N ALA A 33 -1.97 -5.08 1.15
CA ALA A 33 -2.32 -3.70 1.49
C ALA A 33 -1.41 -3.09 2.57
N GLN A 34 -1.05 -3.86 3.60
CA GLN A 34 -0.13 -3.39 4.64
C GLN A 34 1.28 -3.16 4.07
N GLY A 35 1.78 -4.08 3.24
CA GLY A 35 3.08 -3.93 2.58
C GLY A 35 3.11 -2.77 1.59
N PHE A 36 2.04 -2.58 0.81
CA PHE A 36 1.86 -1.47 -0.10
C PHE A 36 1.81 -0.13 0.62
N ALA A 37 0.98 0.00 1.66
CA ALA A 37 0.87 1.23 2.46
C ALA A 37 2.22 1.62 3.08
N LEU A 38 2.93 0.64 3.65
CA LEU A 38 4.26 0.87 4.22
C LEU A 38 5.28 1.30 3.16
N ALA A 39 5.27 0.67 1.97
CA ALA A 39 6.17 1.03 0.88
C ALA A 39 5.89 2.44 0.35
N CYS A 40 4.62 2.80 0.16
CA CYS A 40 4.20 4.15 -0.26
C CYS A 40 4.68 5.19 0.76
N ARG A 41 4.43 4.96 2.05
CA ARG A 41 4.88 5.84 3.13
C ARG A 41 6.40 5.99 3.16
N SER A 42 7.13 4.89 2.99
CA SER A 42 8.60 4.89 3.01
C SER A 42 9.22 5.66 1.84
N MET A 43 8.53 5.73 0.69
CA MET A 43 9.02 6.42 -0.51
C MET A 43 8.37 7.79 -0.73
N GLY A 44 7.46 8.22 0.16
CA GLY A 44 6.73 9.49 0.01
C GLY A 44 5.77 9.51 -1.19
N ILE A 45 5.34 8.34 -1.69
CA ILE A 45 4.43 8.23 -2.83
C ILE A 45 2.99 8.23 -2.30
N HIS A 46 2.10 9.00 -2.95
CA HIS A 46 0.68 8.99 -2.61
C HIS A 46 0.04 7.66 -3.04
N GLY A 47 -0.35 6.84 -2.05
CA GLY A 47 -0.94 5.52 -2.24
C GLY A 47 -2.39 5.43 -1.73
N ARG A 48 -3.27 4.77 -2.48
CA ARG A 48 -4.66 4.50 -2.06
C ARG A 48 -4.97 3.00 -2.02
N VAL A 49 -5.48 2.53 -0.89
CA VAL A 49 -5.92 1.14 -0.71
C VAL A 49 -7.45 1.05 -0.77
N TYR A 50 -7.96 0.30 -1.74
CA TYR A 50 -9.37 -0.04 -1.82
C TYR A 50 -9.65 -1.35 -1.08
N VAL A 51 -10.68 -1.32 -0.23
CA VAL A 51 -11.15 -2.48 0.55
C VAL A 51 -12.68 -2.59 0.47
N PRO A 52 -13.25 -3.82 0.52
CA PRO A 52 -14.69 -3.99 0.61
C PRO A 52 -15.29 -3.28 1.83
N ALA A 53 -16.50 -2.75 1.71
CA ALA A 53 -17.21 -2.06 2.80
C ALA A 53 -17.36 -2.94 4.05
N LYS A 54 -17.55 -4.26 3.86
CA LYS A 54 -17.70 -5.26 4.94
C LYS A 54 -16.37 -5.67 5.58
N THR A 55 -15.24 -5.04 5.23
CA THR A 55 -13.93 -5.40 5.80
C THR A 55 -13.91 -5.09 7.31
N PRO A 56 -13.52 -6.06 8.17
CA PRO A 56 -13.43 -5.84 9.61
C PRO A 56 -12.61 -4.61 9.99
N LYS A 57 -13.07 -3.84 10.99
CA LYS A 57 -12.41 -2.59 11.42
C LYS A 57 -10.94 -2.82 11.81
N GLN A 58 -10.63 -3.94 12.46
CA GLN A 58 -9.27 -4.32 12.81
C GLN A 58 -8.33 -4.41 11.60
N LYS A 59 -8.79 -5.00 10.48
CA LYS A 59 -7.98 -5.09 9.26
C LYS A 59 -7.77 -3.71 8.64
N ARG A 60 -8.81 -2.88 8.57
CA ARG A 60 -8.73 -1.49 8.09
C ARG A 60 -7.75 -0.66 8.92
N ASN A 61 -7.81 -0.76 10.24
CA ASN A 61 -6.92 -0.03 11.14
C ASN A 61 -5.46 -0.43 10.97
N ARG A 62 -5.17 -1.72 10.73
CA ARG A 62 -3.80 -2.17 10.46
C ARG A 62 -3.23 -1.57 9.18
N ILE A 63 -4.04 -1.43 8.12
CA ILE A 63 -3.58 -0.82 6.86
C ILE A 63 -3.31 0.68 7.12
N ARG A 64 -4.23 1.38 7.79
CA ARG A 64 -4.08 2.80 8.14
C ARG A 64 -2.84 3.09 8.96
N TYR A 65 -2.54 2.24 9.95
CA TYR A 65 -1.33 2.34 10.77
C TYR A 65 -0.04 2.38 9.92
N HIS A 66 -0.01 1.69 8.78
CA HIS A 66 1.15 1.62 7.90
C HIS A 66 1.25 2.77 6.89
N GLY A 67 0.24 3.65 6.80
CA GLY A 67 0.24 4.81 5.90
C GLY A 67 -0.75 4.74 4.73
N GLY A 68 -1.84 3.97 4.88
CA GLY A 68 -2.94 3.89 3.91
C GLY A 68 -4.30 3.63 4.56
#